data_AF-A0A6P4G1A3-F1
#
_entry.id   AF-A0A6P4G1A3-F1
#
_cell.length_a   1.000
_cell.length_b   1.000
_cell.length_c   1.000
_cell.angle_alpha   90.00
_cell.angle_beta   90.00
_cell.angle_gamma   90.00
#
_symmetry.space_group_name_H-M   'P 1'
#
loop_
_entity.id
_entity.type
_entity.pdbx_description
1 polymer ?
#
loop_
_entity_poly.entity_id
_entity_poly.type
_entity_poly.pdbx_seq_one_letter_code
_entity_poly.pdbx_strand_id
1 'polypeptide(L)'
;VEDNEFFVNTTGCRISSMKPLSDLALSFMQPFDPIVCKMAQLMVAETIGGRNYLVRNISKSGLLSCCRVWRWRQVSCMYREFVRVDDSNNKYKSWKFFKLLEASRYLEVGTGQQHIRFWCWVDFARIIFHDVFYFLPPPLNGSESSRHQDRLSVMILGIDSISHMHYLRYFNQVADFIEHLPHTEFWGYNRIGRNTYPNLIPLLTGLSNDEMERTCYDGRPNFDKCHFLWDDFKKAGYTTVFGEDTDVFGLFIYRKKGFKKQPTDFYMRPVMPEIESHSLYRTSLDLKCTGHRLYGDVYYQFILNLIPHMQRIPLFSFFWNMHGVHDYFNFAKLVDKDYLNILKKLYEKGVMERTLILFIGDHGLRFEKFARTAEGQRQTSQPLLIAIYPEWLKRKFPQAMSNFHQNSKSLMTTFDLHETLKDVMHLDRLTDAS
;
A
#
# COMPACT_ATOMS: atom_id res chain seq x y z
N VAL A 1 -29.87 18.62 -9.75
CA VAL A 1 -29.07 18.94 -8.55
C VAL A 1 -28.20 20.11 -8.97
N GLU A 2 -28.36 21.27 -8.33
CA GLU A 2 -27.60 22.47 -8.69
C GLU A 2 -26.10 22.13 -8.72
N ASP A 3 -25.49 22.28 -9.90
CA ASP A 3 -24.04 22.14 -10.08
C ASP A 3 -23.40 23.23 -9.21
N ASN A 4 -22.97 22.90 -7.99
CA ASN A 4 -22.13 23.79 -7.20
C ASN A 4 -20.93 24.17 -8.07
N GLU A 5 -20.83 25.43 -8.46
CA GLU A 5 -19.81 25.94 -9.40
C GLU A 5 -18.38 25.74 -8.86
N PHE A 6 -18.24 25.57 -7.54
CA PHE A 6 -16.97 25.47 -6.85
C PHE A 6 -16.93 24.28 -5.87
N PHE A 7 -15.79 23.59 -5.88
CA PHE A 7 -15.38 22.63 -4.83
C PHE A 7 -14.93 23.34 -3.55
N VAL A 8 -14.27 24.49 -3.69
CA VAL A 8 -13.87 25.40 -2.60
C VAL A 8 -14.22 26.81 -3.02
N ASN A 9 -14.94 27.53 -2.15
CA ASN A 9 -15.31 28.93 -2.37
C ASN A 9 -15.13 29.73 -1.09
N THR A 10 -13.88 30.08 -0.79
CA THR A 10 -13.51 30.93 0.34
C THR A 10 -13.03 32.29 -0.17
N THR A 11 -12.89 33.27 0.72
CA THR A 11 -12.42 34.62 0.34
C THR A 11 -11.02 34.60 -0.29
N GLY A 12 -10.15 33.66 0.09
CA GLY A 12 -8.77 33.56 -0.40
C GLY A 12 -8.50 32.47 -1.44
N CYS A 13 -9.44 31.54 -1.65
CA CYS A 13 -9.25 30.42 -2.58
C CYS A 13 -10.57 30.04 -3.25
N ARG A 14 -10.55 29.93 -4.58
CA ARG A 14 -11.65 29.40 -5.39
C ARG A 14 -11.16 28.26 -6.26
N ILE A 15 -11.79 27.11 -6.10
CA ILE A 15 -11.50 25.91 -6.89
C ILE A 15 -12.79 25.52 -7.59
N SER A 16 -12.84 25.68 -8.92
CA SER A 16 -14.00 25.31 -9.72
C SER A 16 -14.27 23.81 -9.66
N SER A 17 -15.56 23.45 -9.68
CA SER A 17 -15.95 22.05 -9.79
C SER A 17 -15.58 21.46 -11.15
N MET A 18 -15.54 20.14 -11.22
CA MET A 18 -15.28 19.35 -12.42
C MET A 18 -16.23 18.17 -12.47
N LYS A 19 -16.63 17.78 -13.69
CA LYS A 19 -17.40 16.57 -13.91
C LYS A 19 -16.43 15.40 -14.09
N PRO A 20 -16.60 14.27 -13.36
CA PRO A 20 -15.71 13.12 -13.52
C PRO A 20 -15.79 12.50 -14.92
N LEU A 21 -16.96 12.57 -15.56
CA LEU A 21 -17.27 12.02 -16.88
C LEU A 21 -17.52 13.13 -17.92
N SER A 22 -16.53 13.98 -18.18
CA SER A 22 -16.56 14.91 -19.32
C SER A 22 -16.43 14.15 -20.66
N ASP A 23 -16.89 14.74 -21.76
CA ASP A 23 -16.70 14.16 -23.11
C ASP A 23 -15.21 13.88 -23.41
N LEU A 24 -14.33 14.78 -22.94
CA LEU A 24 -12.90 14.59 -23.05
C LEU A 24 -12.43 13.37 -22.25
N ALA A 25 -12.78 13.26 -20.96
CA ALA A 25 -12.41 12.12 -20.15
C ALA A 25 -12.94 10.79 -20.72
N LEU A 26 -14.21 10.77 -21.16
CA LEU A 26 -14.83 9.61 -21.80
C LEU A 26 -14.05 9.14 -23.04
N SER A 27 -13.49 10.04 -23.83
CA SER A 27 -12.67 9.67 -25.00
C SER A 27 -11.38 8.91 -24.65
N PHE A 28 -10.85 9.07 -23.43
CA PHE A 28 -9.67 8.35 -22.94
C PHE A 28 -10.00 7.06 -22.18
N MET A 29 -11.27 6.87 -21.78
CA MET A 29 -11.75 5.68 -21.10
C MET A 29 -11.91 4.55 -22.12
N GLN A 30 -10.91 3.68 -22.20
CA GLN A 30 -10.86 2.57 -23.14
C GLN A 30 -10.99 1.23 -22.41
N PRO A 31 -11.47 0.16 -23.07
CA PRO A 31 -11.39 -1.18 -22.53
C PRO A 31 -9.95 -1.51 -22.14
N PHE A 32 -9.78 -2.15 -20.99
CA PHE A 32 -8.48 -2.50 -20.45
C PHE A 32 -8.51 -3.98 -20.09
N ASP A 33 -7.75 -4.78 -20.83
CA ASP A 33 -7.74 -6.22 -20.68
C ASP A 33 -7.15 -6.64 -19.32
N PRO A 34 -7.62 -7.76 -18.74
CA PRO A 34 -7.01 -8.30 -17.54
C PRO A 34 -5.53 -8.57 -17.74
N ILE A 35 -4.72 -8.11 -16.78
CA ILE A 35 -3.28 -8.32 -16.79
C ILE A 35 -2.97 -9.56 -15.98
N VAL A 36 -2.26 -10.52 -16.60
CA VAL A 36 -1.96 -11.80 -15.96
C VAL A 36 -0.47 -12.10 -16.05
N CYS A 37 0.13 -12.42 -14.91
CA CYS A 37 1.47 -12.99 -14.84
C CYS A 37 1.44 -14.46 -15.26
N LYS A 38 2.05 -14.78 -16.40
CA LYS A 38 1.83 -16.06 -17.11
C LYS A 38 2.37 -17.32 -16.41
N MET A 39 3.26 -17.17 -15.44
CA MET A 39 3.82 -18.31 -14.72
C MET A 39 2.77 -18.90 -13.75
N ALA A 40 2.69 -20.22 -13.66
CA ALA A 40 1.68 -20.90 -12.86
C ALA A 40 1.99 -20.80 -11.36
N GLN A 41 0.97 -20.62 -10.50
CA GLN A 41 1.15 -20.58 -9.05
C GLN A 41 1.33 -21.99 -8.48
N LEU A 42 2.56 -22.48 -8.41
CA LEU A 42 2.87 -23.83 -7.91
C LEU A 42 2.68 -23.94 -6.39
N MET A 43 3.09 -22.91 -5.63
CA MET A 43 3.02 -22.87 -4.17
C MET A 43 2.44 -21.53 -3.69
N VAL A 44 1.80 -21.53 -2.52
CA VAL A 44 1.41 -20.31 -1.77
C VAL A 44 1.96 -20.39 -0.34
N ALA A 45 2.12 -19.24 0.32
CA ALA A 45 2.59 -19.19 1.69
C ALA A 45 1.42 -19.19 2.68
N GLU A 46 1.50 -20.03 3.71
CA GLU A 46 0.52 -20.09 4.80
C GLU A 46 1.21 -20.24 6.16
N THR A 47 0.63 -19.66 7.21
CA THR A 47 1.05 -19.90 8.60
C THR A 47 -0.03 -20.69 9.32
N ILE A 48 0.28 -21.90 9.78
CA ILE A 48 -0.66 -22.82 10.41
C ILE A 48 -0.09 -23.21 11.77
N GLY A 49 -0.84 -22.93 12.86
CA GLY A 49 -0.40 -23.27 14.21
C GLY A 49 0.96 -22.66 14.61
N GLY A 50 1.28 -21.47 14.11
CA GLY A 50 2.56 -20.79 14.36
C GLY A 50 3.75 -21.29 13.53
N ARG A 51 3.52 -22.24 12.62
CA ARG A 51 4.53 -22.77 11.69
C ARG A 51 4.27 -22.27 10.27
N ASN A 52 5.36 -22.04 9.54
CA ASN A 52 5.34 -21.50 8.19
C ASN A 52 5.39 -22.64 7.18
N TYR A 53 4.49 -22.60 6.21
CA TYR A 53 4.38 -23.59 5.15
C TYR A 53 4.36 -22.95 3.77
N LEU A 54 4.97 -23.65 2.81
CA LEU A 54 4.65 -23.50 1.39
C LEU A 54 3.68 -24.62 1.01
N VAL A 55 2.48 -24.22 0.60
CA VAL A 55 1.36 -25.12 0.31
C VAL A 55 1.19 -25.23 -1.20
N ARG A 56 1.15 -26.46 -1.70
CA ARG A 56 0.96 -26.73 -3.13
C ARG A 56 -0.40 -26.20 -3.60
N ASN A 57 -0.37 -25.28 -4.57
CA ASN A 57 -1.55 -24.59 -5.12
C ASN A 57 -1.82 -24.90 -6.60
N ILE A 58 -1.37 -26.06 -7.07
CA ILE A 58 -1.62 -26.53 -8.43
C ILE A 58 -2.02 -28.01 -8.43
N SER A 59 -2.92 -28.37 -9.33
CA SER A 59 -3.33 -29.75 -9.55
C SER A 59 -2.34 -30.49 -10.46
N LYS A 60 -2.45 -31.81 -10.52
CA LYS A 60 -1.64 -32.64 -11.43
C LYS A 60 -1.92 -32.32 -12.90
N SER A 61 -3.18 -32.08 -13.26
CA SER A 61 -3.57 -31.63 -14.61
C SER A 61 -3.05 -30.22 -14.91
N GLY A 62 -3.06 -29.32 -13.92
CA GLY A 62 -2.47 -27.99 -14.04
C GLY A 62 -0.97 -28.05 -14.28
N LEU A 63 -0.25 -28.91 -13.55
CA LEU A 63 1.18 -29.13 -13.75
C LEU A 63 1.50 -29.70 -15.15
N LEU A 64 0.66 -30.62 -15.64
CA LEU A 64 0.78 -31.13 -17.00
C LEU A 64 0.54 -30.03 -18.03
N SER A 65 -0.53 -29.24 -17.86
CA SER A 65 -0.93 -28.18 -18.79
C SER A 65 0.09 -27.05 -18.86
N CYS A 66 0.52 -26.50 -17.71
CA CYS A 66 1.46 -25.37 -17.69
C CYS A 66 2.86 -25.76 -18.14
N CYS A 67 3.28 -26.96 -17.76
CA CYS A 67 4.69 -27.25 -17.61
C CYS A 67 5.10 -28.52 -18.36
N ARG A 68 4.14 -29.30 -18.88
CA ARG A 68 4.33 -30.58 -19.59
C ARG A 68 4.97 -31.65 -18.71
N VAL A 69 4.62 -31.67 -17.42
CA VAL A 69 5.20 -32.57 -16.41
C VAL A 69 4.13 -33.53 -15.90
N TRP A 70 4.44 -34.83 -15.93
CA TRP A 70 3.48 -35.90 -15.60
C TRP A 70 3.57 -36.38 -14.15
N ARG A 71 4.76 -36.27 -13.53
CA ARG A 71 5.05 -36.80 -12.21
C ARG A 71 5.75 -35.74 -11.36
N TRP A 72 5.26 -35.54 -10.13
CA TRP A 72 5.83 -34.59 -9.16
C TRP A 72 7.34 -34.73 -8.99
N ARG A 73 7.85 -35.97 -8.94
CA ARG A 73 9.28 -36.28 -8.78
C ARG A 73 10.21 -35.77 -9.90
N GLN A 74 9.65 -35.31 -11.02
CA GLN A 74 10.41 -34.67 -12.09
C GLN A 74 10.74 -33.20 -11.75
N VAL A 75 9.94 -32.59 -10.87
CA VAL A 75 10.12 -31.21 -10.43
C VAL A 75 11.14 -31.17 -9.30
N SER A 76 12.25 -30.50 -9.57
CA SER A 76 13.25 -30.17 -8.57
C SER A 76 13.02 -28.74 -8.09
N CYS A 77 13.09 -28.52 -6.79
CA CYS A 77 12.85 -27.22 -6.17
C CYS A 77 13.98 -26.87 -5.22
N MET A 78 14.18 -25.57 -5.06
CA MET A 78 15.04 -25.00 -4.04
C MET A 78 14.37 -23.80 -3.40
N TYR A 79 14.60 -23.63 -2.10
CA TYR A 79 14.31 -22.37 -1.44
C TYR A 79 15.54 -21.84 -0.71
N ARG A 80 15.60 -20.52 -0.58
CA ARG A 80 16.61 -19.80 0.20
C ARG A 80 15.93 -18.86 1.17
N GLU A 81 16.27 -18.99 2.45
CA GLU A 81 15.92 -17.97 3.44
C GLU A 81 16.89 -16.80 3.31
N PHE A 82 16.37 -15.58 3.38
CA PHE A 82 17.18 -14.37 3.38
C PHE A 82 16.69 -13.36 4.42
N VAL A 83 17.60 -12.47 4.80
CA VAL A 83 17.33 -11.33 5.67
C VAL A 83 17.83 -10.05 5.03
N ARG A 84 17.15 -8.95 5.33
CA ARG A 84 17.53 -7.60 4.89
C ARG A 84 18.86 -7.20 5.50
N VAL A 85 19.74 -6.61 4.69
CA VAL A 85 20.94 -5.90 5.16
C VAL A 85 20.68 -4.40 5.16
N ASP A 86 20.17 -3.90 4.04
CA ASP A 86 19.71 -2.53 3.82
C ASP A 86 18.60 -2.54 2.74
N ASP A 87 18.10 -1.39 2.31
CA ASP A 87 17.04 -1.35 1.30
C ASP A 87 17.45 -1.89 -0.07
N SER A 88 18.73 -1.93 -0.39
CA SER A 88 19.22 -2.41 -1.70
C SER A 88 19.69 -3.86 -1.66
N ASN A 89 20.02 -4.40 -0.49
CA ASN A 89 20.73 -5.67 -0.35
C ASN A 89 20.08 -6.61 0.66
N ASN A 90 20.02 -7.89 0.28
CA ASN A 90 19.65 -9.01 1.13
C ASN A 90 20.86 -9.96 1.34
N LYS A 91 20.85 -10.71 2.44
CA LYS A 91 21.82 -11.78 2.71
C LYS A 91 21.10 -13.11 2.91
N TYR A 92 21.54 -14.13 2.17
CA TYR A 92 21.06 -15.49 2.35
C TYR A 92 21.57 -16.11 3.65
N LYS A 93 20.69 -16.82 4.36
CA LYS A 93 21.01 -17.52 5.62
C LYS A 93 21.14 -19.02 5.42
N SER A 94 20.20 -19.59 4.68
CA SER A 94 20.07 -21.03 4.50
C SER A 94 19.47 -21.35 3.14
N TRP A 95 19.62 -22.59 2.71
CA TRP A 95 18.98 -23.09 1.51
C TRP A 95 18.61 -24.56 1.67
N LYS A 96 17.59 -25.00 0.95
CA LYS A 96 17.17 -26.40 0.90
C LYS A 96 16.79 -26.80 -0.51
N PHE A 97 17.38 -27.90 -0.98
CA PHE A 97 17.04 -28.55 -2.23
C PHE A 97 16.21 -29.80 -1.98
N PHE A 98 15.21 -30.05 -2.82
CA PHE A 98 14.39 -31.25 -2.76
C PHE A 98 13.64 -31.47 -4.09
N LYS A 99 13.09 -32.68 -4.27
CA LYS A 99 12.15 -32.97 -5.35
C LYS A 99 10.73 -32.91 -4.82
N LEU A 100 9.78 -32.44 -5.63
CA LEU A 100 8.37 -32.48 -5.24
C LEU A 100 7.89 -33.94 -5.17
N LEU A 101 7.22 -34.27 -4.06
CA LEU A 101 6.59 -35.57 -3.87
C LEU A 101 5.07 -35.38 -3.82
N GLU A 102 4.34 -36.43 -4.21
CA GLU A 102 2.87 -36.38 -4.22
C GLU A 102 2.28 -36.09 -2.84
N ALA A 103 2.87 -36.71 -1.80
CA ALA A 103 2.51 -36.54 -0.40
C ALA A 103 2.92 -35.16 0.20
N SER A 104 3.84 -34.43 -0.43
CA SER A 104 4.35 -33.15 0.08
C SER A 104 3.44 -31.97 -0.30
N ARG A 105 2.16 -32.03 0.08
CA ARG A 105 1.25 -30.89 -0.13
C ARG A 105 1.65 -29.68 0.73
N TYR A 106 2.05 -29.93 1.96
CA TYR A 106 2.52 -28.93 2.91
C TYR A 106 4.03 -29.10 3.10
N LEU A 107 4.80 -28.08 2.76
CA LEU A 107 6.23 -28.03 3.00
C LEU A 107 6.51 -27.07 4.15
N GLU A 108 6.87 -27.61 5.32
CA GLU A 108 7.31 -26.77 6.44
C GLU A 108 8.65 -26.09 6.10
N VAL A 109 8.70 -24.77 6.27
CA VAL A 109 9.88 -23.96 5.95
C VAL A 109 10.45 -23.20 7.14
N GLY A 110 9.74 -23.16 8.27
CA GLY A 110 10.21 -22.51 9.49
C GLY A 110 9.08 -22.08 10.41
N THR A 111 9.37 -21.09 11.25
CA THR A 111 8.42 -20.45 12.18
C THR A 111 8.73 -18.96 12.29
N GLY A 112 7.73 -18.15 12.64
CA GLY A 112 7.90 -16.72 12.89
C GLY A 112 8.21 -15.89 11.64
N GLN A 113 8.88 -14.75 11.82
CA GLN A 113 9.21 -13.86 10.71
C GLN A 113 10.27 -14.48 9.79
N GLN A 114 9.97 -14.58 8.50
CA GLN A 114 10.87 -15.20 7.52
C GLN A 114 10.63 -14.63 6.13
N HIS A 115 11.69 -14.53 5.32
CA HIS A 115 11.57 -14.26 3.88
C HIS A 115 12.24 -15.39 3.10
N ILE A 116 11.57 -15.86 2.05
CA ILE A 116 12.01 -17.01 1.28
C ILE A 116 11.91 -16.72 -0.21
N ARG A 117 13.02 -16.91 -0.94
CA ARG A 117 12.98 -17.06 -2.39
C ARG A 117 12.82 -18.54 -2.72
N PHE A 118 11.83 -18.89 -3.53
CA PHE A 118 11.49 -20.26 -3.88
C PHE A 118 11.39 -20.43 -5.39
N TRP A 119 12.01 -21.47 -5.93
CA TRP A 119 11.89 -21.77 -7.35
C TRP A 119 11.98 -23.25 -7.64
N CYS A 120 11.36 -23.64 -8.75
CA CYS A 120 11.33 -25.00 -9.23
C CYS A 120 11.64 -25.06 -10.71
N TRP A 121 12.31 -26.14 -11.10
CA TRP A 121 12.69 -26.42 -12.47
C TRP A 121 12.50 -27.88 -12.81
N VAL A 122 12.50 -28.13 -14.11
CA VAL A 122 12.46 -29.46 -14.70
C VAL A 122 13.50 -29.57 -15.79
N ASP A 123 13.84 -30.81 -16.14
CA ASP A 123 14.74 -31.13 -17.24
C ASP A 123 16.07 -30.35 -17.13
N PHE A 124 16.61 -29.89 -18.27
CA PHE A 124 17.83 -29.07 -18.39
C PHE A 124 17.67 -27.64 -17.81
N ALA A 125 17.33 -27.52 -16.52
CA ALA A 125 17.20 -26.27 -15.77
C ALA A 125 16.10 -25.30 -16.27
N ARG A 126 15.06 -25.81 -16.94
CA ARG A 126 13.90 -24.99 -17.33
C ARG A 126 13.09 -24.62 -16.10
N ILE A 127 13.11 -23.34 -15.71
CA ILE A 127 12.31 -22.81 -14.60
C ILE A 127 10.83 -22.89 -14.95
N ILE A 128 10.03 -23.45 -14.04
CA ILE A 128 8.57 -23.54 -14.16
C ILE A 128 7.84 -22.75 -13.07
N PHE A 129 8.55 -22.36 -12.02
CA PHE A 129 8.03 -21.54 -10.94
C PHE A 129 9.18 -20.78 -10.28
N HIS A 130 8.98 -19.50 -9.98
CA HIS A 130 9.87 -18.67 -9.20
C HIS A 130 9.02 -17.63 -8.47
N ASP A 131 9.08 -17.60 -7.15
CA ASP A 131 8.33 -16.65 -6.34
C ASP A 131 9.11 -16.27 -5.07
N VAL A 132 8.75 -15.13 -4.48
CA VAL A 132 9.28 -14.65 -3.21
C VAL A 132 8.14 -14.54 -2.21
N PHE A 133 8.34 -15.15 -1.05
CA PHE A 133 7.38 -15.24 0.03
C PHE A 133 7.91 -14.54 1.28
N TYR A 134 6.98 -14.04 2.09
CA TYR A 134 7.24 -13.54 3.42
C TYR A 134 6.27 -14.17 4.41
N PHE A 135 6.71 -14.25 5.65
CA PHE A 135 5.93 -14.70 6.79
C PHE A 135 6.04 -13.62 7.87
N LEU A 136 4.91 -13.23 8.42
CA LEU A 136 4.85 -12.28 9.52
C LEU A 136 4.93 -13.04 10.86
N PRO A 137 5.52 -12.44 11.91
CA PRO A 137 5.43 -13.01 13.25
C PRO A 137 3.96 -13.10 13.70
N PRO A 138 3.60 -14.04 14.60
CA PRO A 138 2.24 -14.08 15.14
C PRO A 138 1.92 -12.78 15.92
N PRO A 139 0.65 -12.35 15.96
CA PRO A 139 0.27 -11.18 16.76
C PRO A 139 0.50 -11.42 18.25
N LEU A 140 0.88 -10.37 18.97
CA LEU A 140 1.11 -10.41 20.42
C LEU A 140 -0.14 -10.89 21.18
N ASN A 141 0.08 -11.54 22.34
CA ASN A 141 -1.00 -12.06 23.19
C ASN A 141 -1.75 -10.92 23.92
N GLY A 142 -3.07 -11.06 24.04
CA GLY A 142 -4.02 -9.99 24.35
C GLY A 142 -4.03 -9.39 25.76
N SER A 143 -3.03 -9.60 26.61
CA SER A 143 -2.98 -8.95 27.94
C SER A 143 -2.75 -7.43 27.87
N GLU A 144 -2.31 -6.91 26.73
CA GLU A 144 -2.11 -5.47 26.50
C GLU A 144 -3.35 -4.76 25.90
N SER A 145 -4.36 -5.49 25.41
CA SER A 145 -5.45 -4.89 24.64
C SER A 145 -6.36 -3.96 25.45
N SER A 146 -6.46 -4.15 26.77
CA SER A 146 -7.29 -3.30 27.64
C SER A 146 -6.67 -1.92 27.90
N ARG A 147 -5.35 -1.77 27.77
CA ARG A 147 -4.65 -0.48 27.94
C ARG A 147 -4.76 0.46 26.73
N HIS A 148 -5.34 -0.01 25.62
CA HIS A 148 -5.32 0.70 24.33
C HIS A 148 -6.72 1.09 23.82
N GLN A 149 -7.78 0.93 24.63
CA GLN A 149 -9.15 1.25 24.21
C GLN A 149 -9.36 2.71 23.81
N ASP A 150 -8.53 3.63 24.30
CA ASP A 150 -8.62 5.06 23.98
C ASP A 150 -7.76 5.51 22.78
N ARG A 151 -6.99 4.61 22.16
CA ARG A 151 -6.09 4.96 21.05
C ARG A 151 -6.73 4.72 19.70
N LEU A 152 -6.64 5.70 18.81
CA LEU A 152 -7.03 5.57 17.42
C LEU A 152 -5.83 5.17 16.58
N SER A 153 -5.94 4.05 15.85
CA SER A 153 -4.95 3.65 14.85
C SER A 153 -5.02 4.57 13.63
N VAL A 154 -3.91 4.71 12.92
CA VAL A 154 -3.83 5.49 11.68
C VAL A 154 -3.37 4.59 10.56
N MET A 155 -4.09 4.62 9.44
CA MET A 155 -3.73 3.94 8.21
C MET A 155 -3.73 4.94 7.06
N ILE A 156 -2.55 5.25 6.56
CA ILE A 156 -2.39 5.92 5.27
C ILE A 156 -2.46 4.83 4.20
N LEU A 157 -3.60 4.78 3.50
CA LEU A 157 -3.83 3.88 2.39
C LEU A 157 -3.68 4.70 1.10
N GLY A 158 -2.46 4.73 0.58
CA GLY A 158 -2.09 5.60 -0.52
C GLY A 158 -2.10 4.93 -1.89
N ILE A 159 -2.53 5.68 -2.90
CA ILE A 159 -2.40 5.30 -4.32
C ILE A 159 -1.73 6.44 -5.07
N ASP A 160 -0.61 6.13 -5.73
CA ASP A 160 0.10 7.09 -6.58
C ASP A 160 -0.78 7.53 -7.76
N SER A 161 -0.70 8.81 -8.11
CA SER A 161 -1.28 9.35 -9.36
C SER A 161 -2.81 9.34 -9.45
N ILE A 162 -3.53 9.20 -8.34
CA ILE A 162 -5.00 9.25 -8.31
C ILE A 162 -5.53 10.62 -7.88
N SER A 163 -6.24 11.28 -8.79
CA SER A 163 -7.04 12.48 -8.50
C SER A 163 -8.43 12.11 -7.98
N HIS A 164 -9.11 13.06 -7.33
CA HIS A 164 -10.49 12.85 -6.89
C HIS A 164 -11.43 12.50 -8.05
N MET A 165 -11.21 13.11 -9.22
CA MET A 165 -11.98 12.80 -10.43
C MET A 165 -11.63 11.43 -11.01
N HIS A 166 -10.37 11.00 -10.88
CA HIS A 166 -9.93 9.70 -11.37
C HIS A 166 -10.47 8.56 -10.51
N TYR A 167 -10.53 8.78 -9.19
CA TYR A 167 -11.23 7.93 -8.24
C TYR A 167 -12.71 7.73 -8.65
N LEU A 168 -13.47 8.82 -8.82
CA LEU A 168 -14.88 8.74 -9.22
C LEU A 168 -15.12 8.05 -10.57
N ARG A 169 -14.11 7.95 -11.44
CA ARG A 169 -14.22 7.25 -12.73
C ARG A 169 -14.03 5.74 -12.64
N TYR A 170 -13.10 5.26 -11.80
CA TYR A 170 -12.67 3.85 -11.83
C TYR A 170 -12.81 3.10 -10.52
N PHE A 171 -13.02 3.77 -9.40
CA PHE A 171 -13.17 3.15 -8.07
C PHE A 171 -14.65 3.10 -7.66
N ASN A 172 -15.53 2.68 -8.56
CA ASN A 172 -16.97 2.74 -8.32
C ASN A 172 -17.42 1.79 -7.20
N GLN A 173 -16.83 0.60 -7.09
CA GLN A 173 -17.20 -0.32 -6.00
C GLN A 173 -16.65 0.15 -4.66
N VAL A 174 -15.43 0.71 -4.64
CA VAL A 174 -14.87 1.33 -3.43
C VAL A 174 -15.71 2.54 -3.00
N ALA A 175 -16.12 3.40 -3.94
CA ALA A 175 -16.95 4.56 -3.64
C ALA A 175 -18.30 4.15 -3.04
N ASP A 176 -19.01 3.23 -3.67
CA ASP A 176 -20.26 2.67 -3.15
C ASP A 176 -20.08 2.10 -1.74
N PHE A 177 -18.98 1.39 -1.48
CA PHE A 177 -18.70 0.87 -0.14
C PHE A 177 -18.45 1.98 0.90
N ILE A 178 -17.66 3.00 0.54
CA ILE A 178 -17.31 4.12 1.44
C ILE A 178 -18.53 4.99 1.76
N GLU A 179 -19.47 5.16 0.82
CA GLU A 179 -20.70 5.94 1.04
C GLU A 179 -21.53 5.46 2.24
N HIS A 180 -21.40 4.18 2.61
CA HIS A 180 -22.08 3.56 3.74
C HIS A 180 -21.29 3.63 5.06
N LEU A 181 -20.13 4.29 5.09
CA LEU A 181 -19.26 4.46 6.25
C LEU A 181 -19.22 5.92 6.72
N PRO A 182 -18.87 6.20 7.98
CA PRO A 182 -18.54 7.57 8.40
C PRO A 182 -17.26 8.02 7.69
N HIS A 183 -17.40 8.98 6.78
CA HIS A 183 -16.28 9.49 6.00
C HIS A 183 -16.43 10.98 5.69
N THR A 184 -15.32 11.59 5.25
CA THR A 184 -15.27 12.97 4.76
C THR A 184 -14.33 13.04 3.57
N GLU A 185 -14.83 13.55 2.45
CA GLU A 185 -14.05 13.82 1.25
C GLU A 185 -13.52 15.25 1.24
N PHE A 186 -12.23 15.43 0.98
CA PHE A 186 -11.55 16.72 1.05
C PHE A 186 -11.33 17.30 -0.34
N TRP A 187 -12.27 18.15 -0.74
CA TRP A 187 -12.35 18.71 -2.09
C TRP A 187 -11.36 19.85 -2.35
N GLY A 188 -10.77 20.41 -1.29
CA GLY A 188 -9.69 21.40 -1.36
C GLY A 188 -8.30 20.83 -1.12
N TYR A 189 -8.14 19.50 -1.07
CA TYR A 189 -6.83 18.88 -0.94
C TYR A 189 -6.01 19.04 -2.24
N ASN A 190 -4.81 19.59 -2.11
CA ASN A 190 -3.95 19.94 -3.22
C ASN A 190 -2.52 19.45 -3.00
N ARG A 191 -1.89 19.06 -4.11
CA ARG A 191 -0.47 18.69 -4.13
C ARG A 191 0.41 19.92 -3.87
N ILE A 192 1.55 19.71 -3.21
CA ILE A 192 2.59 20.72 -2.98
C ILE A 192 3.60 20.71 -4.13
N GLY A 193 4.08 19.51 -4.47
CA GLY A 193 5.15 19.29 -5.43
C GLY A 193 4.72 18.57 -6.69
N ARG A 194 5.68 18.33 -7.58
CA ARG A 194 5.41 17.72 -8.89
C ARG A 194 5.12 16.22 -8.77
N ASN A 195 5.91 15.48 -8.01
CA ASN A 195 5.90 14.00 -7.88
C ASN A 195 5.67 13.57 -6.43
N THR A 196 5.66 12.26 -6.18
CA THR A 196 5.49 11.59 -4.89
C THR A 196 6.31 12.19 -3.75
N TYR A 197 7.63 12.28 -3.90
CA TYR A 197 8.51 12.69 -2.80
C TYR A 197 8.16 14.05 -2.17
N PRO A 198 8.10 15.18 -2.91
CA PRO A 198 7.75 16.48 -2.32
C PRO A 198 6.30 16.59 -1.84
N ASN A 199 5.41 15.65 -2.22
CA ASN A 199 4.04 15.61 -1.72
C ASN A 199 3.91 14.80 -0.42
N LEU A 200 4.69 13.73 -0.26
CA LEU A 200 4.61 12.85 0.91
C LEU A 200 5.62 13.15 2.00
N ILE A 201 6.73 13.81 1.69
CA ILE A 201 7.69 14.24 2.72
C ILE A 201 7.04 15.18 3.75
N PRO A 202 6.28 16.22 3.35
CA PRO A 202 5.58 17.06 4.32
C PRO A 202 4.62 16.29 5.23
N LEU A 203 3.91 15.29 4.69
CA LEU A 203 3.05 14.41 5.50
C LEU A 203 3.86 13.66 6.57
N LEU A 204 5.04 13.18 6.21
CA LEU A 204 5.83 12.28 7.04
C LEU A 204 6.79 12.99 7.98
N THR A 205 7.16 14.25 7.72
CA THR A 205 8.19 14.94 8.51
C THR A 205 7.77 16.33 8.98
N GLY A 206 6.69 16.89 8.43
CA GLY A 206 6.33 18.30 8.63
C GLY A 206 7.29 19.27 7.93
N LEU A 207 8.28 18.76 7.18
CA LEU A 207 9.26 19.56 6.45
C LEU A 207 8.89 19.65 4.98
N SER A 208 9.21 20.78 4.35
CA SER A 208 9.25 20.86 2.88
C SER A 208 10.32 19.92 2.32
N ASN A 209 10.22 19.64 1.01
CA ASN A 209 11.26 18.91 0.28
C ASN A 209 12.65 19.52 0.51
N ASP A 210 12.77 20.84 0.38
CA ASP A 210 14.06 21.53 0.45
C ASP A 210 14.64 21.49 1.86
N GLU A 211 13.80 21.63 2.90
CA GLU A 211 14.22 21.46 4.28
C GLU A 211 14.68 20.03 4.56
N MET A 212 13.93 19.02 4.10
CA MET A 212 14.30 17.63 4.24
C MET A 212 15.64 17.31 3.57
N GLU A 213 15.85 17.79 2.34
CA GLU A 213 17.09 17.60 1.60
C GLU A 213 18.28 18.32 2.24
N ARG A 214 18.08 19.51 2.84
CA ARG A 214 19.18 20.29 3.43
C ARG A 214 19.51 19.91 4.87
N THR A 215 18.51 19.60 5.67
CA THR A 215 18.68 19.44 7.12
C THR A 215 18.84 17.99 7.53
N CYS A 216 18.19 17.07 6.80
CA CYS A 216 18.28 15.65 7.13
C CYS A 216 19.03 14.81 6.12
N TYR A 217 18.55 14.74 4.87
CA TYR A 217 19.15 13.84 3.89
C TYR A 217 20.56 14.32 3.53
N ASP A 218 20.76 15.58 3.14
CA ASP A 218 22.04 16.27 2.97
C ASP A 218 23.17 15.39 2.38
N GLY A 219 22.87 14.63 1.33
CA GLY A 219 23.80 13.69 0.69
C GLY A 219 24.27 12.51 1.55
N ARG A 220 23.70 12.32 2.74
CA ARG A 220 23.98 11.22 3.67
C ARG A 220 23.72 9.86 3.00
N PRO A 221 24.38 8.79 3.50
CA PRO A 221 24.26 7.48 2.88
C PRO A 221 22.89 6.82 3.04
N ASN A 222 22.02 7.32 3.93
CA ASN A 222 20.69 6.79 4.20
C ASN A 222 19.85 7.77 5.03
N PHE A 223 18.57 7.43 5.22
CA PHE A 223 17.61 8.18 6.02
C PHE A 223 17.58 7.80 7.51
N ASP A 224 18.49 6.95 8.01
CA ASP A 224 18.43 6.40 9.39
C ASP A 224 18.51 7.47 10.49
N LYS A 225 19.02 8.67 10.17
CA LYS A 225 19.12 9.80 11.11
C LYS A 225 18.00 10.82 10.94
N CYS A 226 17.07 10.57 10.02
CA CYS A 226 15.90 11.40 9.83
C CYS A 226 14.79 11.00 10.79
N HIS A 227 14.04 12.01 11.20
CA HIS A 227 12.90 11.87 12.06
C HIS A 227 11.64 11.90 11.20
N PHE A 228 10.82 10.87 11.34
CA PHE A 228 9.56 10.73 10.61
C PHE A 228 8.41 10.52 11.58
N LEU A 229 7.19 10.71 11.08
CA LEU A 229 5.96 10.60 11.83
C LEU A 229 5.80 9.21 12.46
N TRP A 230 6.24 8.14 11.78
CA TRP A 230 6.24 6.81 12.40
C TRP A 230 7.16 6.70 13.61
N ASP A 231 8.23 7.50 13.72
CA ASP A 231 9.09 7.52 14.91
C ASP A 231 8.34 8.11 16.11
N ASP A 232 7.52 9.14 15.87
CA ASP A 232 6.64 9.73 16.90
C ASP A 232 5.55 8.75 17.34
N PHE A 233 4.86 8.11 16.38
CA PHE A 233 3.87 7.08 16.69
C PHE A 233 4.52 5.89 17.43
N LYS A 234 5.73 5.47 17.03
CA LYS A 234 6.48 4.42 17.72
C LYS A 234 6.77 4.82 19.16
N LYS A 235 7.22 6.05 19.40
CA LYS A 235 7.47 6.61 20.74
C LYS A 235 6.19 6.69 21.58
N ALA A 236 5.04 6.97 20.95
CA ALA A 236 3.73 6.92 21.60
C ALA A 236 3.23 5.48 21.90
N GLY A 237 3.97 4.45 21.46
CA GLY A 237 3.66 3.04 21.72
C GLY A 237 2.75 2.42 20.67
N TYR A 238 2.74 2.94 19.44
CA TYR A 238 2.14 2.28 18.29
C TYR A 238 3.12 1.31 17.65
N THR A 239 2.58 0.28 17.02
CA THR A 239 3.36 -0.53 16.08
C THR A 239 3.35 0.12 14.71
N THR A 240 4.51 0.17 14.04
CA THR A 240 4.65 0.91 12.78
C THR A 240 4.75 -0.01 11.58
N VAL A 241 4.13 0.40 10.47
CA VAL A 241 4.15 -0.35 9.21
C VAL A 241 4.55 0.56 8.07
N PHE A 242 5.43 0.07 7.20
CA PHE A 242 5.73 0.69 5.92
C PHE A 242 5.75 -0.36 4.79
N GLY A 243 4.93 -0.16 3.77
CA GLY A 243 4.87 -1.04 2.61
C GLY A 243 4.64 -0.29 1.30
N GLU A 244 5.48 -0.56 0.31
CA GLU A 244 5.36 -0.03 -1.05
C GLU A 244 5.55 -1.13 -2.08
N ASP A 245 4.75 -1.15 -3.15
CA ASP A 245 4.79 -2.17 -4.20
C ASP A 245 5.80 -1.91 -5.32
N THR A 246 6.96 -1.32 -4.97
CA THR A 246 7.99 -0.92 -5.94
C THR A 246 9.40 -1.21 -5.41
N ASP A 247 10.31 -1.53 -6.32
CA ASP A 247 11.68 -1.96 -6.05
C ASP A 247 12.75 -0.89 -6.34
N VAL A 248 12.45 0.07 -7.23
CA VAL A 248 13.39 1.13 -7.67
C VAL A 248 12.79 2.54 -7.69
N PHE A 249 11.46 2.67 -7.69
CA PHE A 249 10.77 3.98 -7.75
C PHE A 249 10.10 4.38 -6.44
N GLY A 250 10.30 3.62 -5.37
CA GLY A 250 9.73 3.91 -4.05
C GLY A 250 10.22 5.21 -3.43
N LEU A 251 9.46 5.71 -2.46
CA LEU A 251 9.58 7.03 -1.87
C LEU A 251 11.00 7.36 -1.42
N PHE A 252 11.68 6.42 -0.75
CA PHE A 252 13.03 6.64 -0.20
C PHE A 252 14.17 6.02 -1.03
N ILE A 253 13.85 5.36 -2.14
CA ILE A 253 14.82 4.62 -2.96
C ILE A 253 14.99 5.19 -4.37
N TYR A 254 14.04 5.99 -4.86
CA TYR A 254 14.21 6.65 -6.15
C TYR A 254 15.31 7.71 -6.08
N ARG A 255 16.41 7.49 -6.80
CA ARG A 255 17.63 8.34 -6.80
C ARG A 255 18.22 8.56 -5.41
N LYS A 256 17.90 7.67 -4.47
CA LYS A 256 18.25 7.73 -3.05
C LYS A 256 18.66 6.34 -2.60
N LYS A 257 19.34 6.26 -1.45
CA LYS A 257 19.89 4.99 -0.94
C LYS A 257 18.96 4.26 0.03
N GLY A 258 17.80 4.83 0.34
CA GLY A 258 16.86 4.28 1.31
C GLY A 258 17.42 4.28 2.73
N PHE A 259 17.01 3.28 3.49
CA PHE A 259 17.40 3.04 4.86
C PHE A 259 18.44 1.93 4.93
N LYS A 260 19.35 2.03 5.92
CA LYS A 260 20.23 0.92 6.30
C LYS A 260 19.62 0.15 7.46
N LYS A 261 19.13 0.84 8.49
CA LYS A 261 18.30 0.22 9.54
C LYS A 261 16.88 0.01 9.03
N GLN A 262 16.14 -0.92 9.61
CA GLN A 262 14.72 -1.09 9.27
C GLN A 262 13.94 0.09 9.90
N PRO A 263 13.15 0.86 9.14
CA PRO A 263 12.50 2.08 9.65
C PRO A 263 11.26 1.80 10.49
N THR A 264 10.57 0.67 10.27
CA THR A 264 9.29 0.34 10.92
C THR A 264 9.28 -1.10 11.44
N ASP A 265 8.33 -1.45 12.32
CA ASP A 265 8.23 -2.82 12.87
C ASP A 265 7.91 -3.85 11.78
N PHE A 266 6.93 -3.52 10.92
CA PHE A 266 6.62 -4.30 9.73
C PHE A 266 7.09 -3.54 8.49
N TYR A 267 7.93 -4.17 7.68
CA TYR A 267 8.53 -3.55 6.52
C TYR A 267 8.54 -4.50 5.32
N MET A 268 7.84 -4.12 4.25
CA MET A 268 7.68 -5.00 3.08
C MET A 268 8.91 -5.01 2.16
N ARG A 269 9.76 -3.97 2.25
CA ARG A 269 10.91 -3.74 1.36
C ARG A 269 11.85 -4.94 1.15
N PRO A 270 12.15 -5.83 2.11
CA PRO A 270 13.06 -6.96 1.85
C PRO A 270 12.63 -7.85 0.68
N VAL A 271 11.32 -7.92 0.41
CA VAL A 271 10.74 -8.79 -0.62
C VAL A 271 10.92 -8.21 -2.02
N MET A 272 10.73 -6.90 -2.20
CA MET A 272 10.75 -6.25 -3.52
C MET A 272 12.07 -6.37 -4.32
N PRO A 273 13.28 -6.18 -3.74
CA PRO A 273 14.54 -6.26 -4.49
C PRO A 273 14.91 -7.73 -4.76
N GLU A 274 14.46 -8.66 -3.92
CA GLU A 274 14.61 -10.09 -4.17
C GLU A 274 13.76 -10.52 -5.37
N ILE A 275 12.53 -9.99 -5.47
CA ILE A 275 11.69 -10.21 -6.66
C ILE A 275 12.38 -9.58 -7.87
N GLU A 276 12.78 -8.31 -7.78
CA GLU A 276 13.39 -7.60 -8.92
C GLU A 276 14.61 -8.32 -9.48
N SER A 277 15.49 -8.78 -8.59
CA SER A 277 16.77 -9.36 -9.01
C SER A 277 16.62 -10.75 -9.62
N HIS A 278 15.48 -11.42 -9.45
CA HIS A 278 15.36 -12.85 -9.72
C HIS A 278 14.11 -13.29 -10.50
N SER A 279 13.00 -12.54 -10.43
CA SER A 279 11.79 -12.78 -11.22
C SER A 279 11.81 -11.95 -12.50
N LEU A 280 12.56 -12.40 -13.50
CA LEU A 280 12.93 -11.59 -14.67
C LEU A 280 11.90 -11.54 -15.82
N TYR A 281 10.66 -11.98 -15.61
CA TYR A 281 9.62 -11.96 -16.65
C TYR A 281 8.54 -10.94 -16.34
N ARG A 282 7.87 -10.48 -17.40
CA ARG A 282 6.95 -9.35 -17.37
C ARG A 282 5.65 -9.64 -18.11
N THR A 283 4.65 -8.82 -17.87
CA THR A 283 3.37 -8.86 -18.60
C THR A 283 3.50 -8.22 -19.98
N SER A 284 2.42 -8.20 -20.75
CA SER A 284 2.36 -7.50 -22.04
C SER A 284 2.49 -5.98 -21.91
N LEU A 285 2.24 -5.43 -20.72
CA LEU A 285 2.43 -4.00 -20.41
C LEU A 285 3.74 -3.74 -19.68
N ASP A 286 4.72 -4.63 -19.82
CA ASP A 286 6.04 -4.51 -19.19
C ASP A 286 6.00 -4.44 -17.65
N LEU A 287 4.89 -4.85 -17.04
CA LEU A 287 4.75 -4.91 -15.58
C LEU A 287 5.47 -6.12 -15.02
N LYS A 288 6.11 -5.93 -13.87
CA LYS A 288 6.94 -6.95 -13.22
C LYS A 288 6.07 -7.97 -12.50
N CYS A 289 6.54 -9.21 -12.50
CA CYS A 289 5.82 -10.36 -11.96
C CYS A 289 6.68 -11.20 -11.00
N THR A 290 6.01 -11.97 -10.14
CA THR A 290 6.60 -13.04 -9.32
C THR A 290 5.59 -14.17 -9.16
N GLY A 291 5.94 -15.40 -9.53
CA GLY A 291 4.98 -16.50 -9.62
C GLY A 291 3.77 -16.17 -10.52
N HIS A 292 2.55 -16.22 -10.00
CA HIS A 292 1.36 -15.80 -10.73
C HIS A 292 0.88 -14.40 -10.36
N ARG A 293 1.76 -13.58 -9.76
CA ARG A 293 1.40 -12.34 -9.07
C ARG A 293 2.12 -11.12 -9.65
N LEU A 294 1.42 -10.01 -9.71
CA LEU A 294 1.99 -8.67 -9.85
C LEU A 294 2.59 -8.20 -8.52
N TYR A 295 3.40 -7.14 -8.54
CA TYR A 295 3.90 -6.53 -7.30
C TYR A 295 2.75 -6.01 -6.41
N GLY A 296 1.70 -5.45 -7.03
CA GLY A 296 0.47 -5.04 -6.33
C GLY A 296 -0.19 -6.18 -5.55
N ASP A 297 -0.24 -7.41 -6.10
CA ASP A 297 -0.83 -8.57 -5.41
C ASP A 297 -0.04 -8.93 -4.13
N VAL A 298 1.30 -8.79 -4.17
CA VAL A 298 2.16 -8.99 -3.00
C VAL A 298 1.85 -7.95 -1.92
N TYR A 299 1.64 -6.70 -2.33
CA TYR A 299 1.27 -5.58 -1.48
C TYR A 299 -0.13 -5.72 -0.86
N TYR A 300 -1.16 -6.05 -1.64
CA TYR A 300 -2.50 -6.26 -1.11
C TYR A 300 -2.53 -7.41 -0.10
N GLN A 301 -1.83 -8.50 -0.41
CA GLN A 301 -1.69 -9.63 0.52
C GLN A 301 -0.96 -9.21 1.82
N PHE A 302 0.00 -8.29 1.74
CA PHE A 302 0.74 -7.81 2.91
C PHE A 302 -0.17 -7.04 3.86
N ILE A 303 -1.03 -6.18 3.33
CA ILE A 303 -2.06 -5.46 4.11
C ILE A 303 -3.01 -6.48 4.76
N LEU A 304 -3.54 -7.44 3.98
CA LEU A 304 -4.48 -8.44 4.49
C LEU A 304 -3.86 -9.32 5.59
N ASN A 305 -2.58 -9.70 5.45
CA ASN A 305 -1.86 -10.49 6.44
C ASN A 305 -1.60 -9.75 7.75
N LEU A 306 -1.67 -8.41 7.75
CA LEU A 306 -1.52 -7.58 8.96
C LEU A 306 -2.83 -7.39 9.73
N ILE A 307 -4.00 -7.74 9.17
CA ILE A 307 -5.29 -7.58 9.83
C ILE A 307 -5.33 -8.21 11.24
N PRO A 308 -4.80 -9.43 11.49
CA PRO A 308 -4.76 -9.99 12.84
C PRO A 308 -3.96 -9.15 13.85
N HIS A 309 -2.97 -8.36 13.40
CA HIS A 309 -2.23 -7.42 14.24
C HIS A 309 -3.05 -6.15 14.48
N MET A 310 -3.63 -5.57 13.42
CA MET A 310 -4.55 -4.42 13.49
C MET A 310 -5.74 -4.70 14.41
N GLN A 311 -6.11 -5.99 14.59
CA GLN A 311 -7.16 -6.43 15.48
C GLN A 311 -6.81 -6.35 16.99
N ARG A 312 -5.54 -6.21 17.36
CA ARG A 312 -5.10 -6.37 18.77
C ARG A 312 -4.31 -5.18 19.32
N ILE A 313 -3.59 -4.47 18.48
CA ILE A 313 -2.64 -3.42 18.88
C ILE A 313 -2.86 -2.15 18.04
N PRO A 314 -2.55 -0.96 18.59
CA PRO A 314 -2.65 0.29 17.85
C PRO A 314 -1.52 0.38 16.81
N LEU A 315 -1.88 0.68 15.56
CA LEU A 315 -0.93 0.77 14.45
C LEU A 315 -0.88 2.17 13.84
N PHE A 316 0.31 2.60 13.45
CA PHE A 316 0.51 3.61 12.42
C PHE A 316 1.01 2.91 11.16
N SER A 317 0.21 2.90 10.11
CA SER A 317 0.53 2.19 8.87
C SER A 317 0.63 3.14 7.70
N PHE A 318 1.71 3.04 6.93
CA PHE A 318 1.88 3.72 5.66
C PHE A 318 1.99 2.69 4.55
N PHE A 319 0.96 2.64 3.71
CA PHE A 319 0.90 1.77 2.55
C PHE A 319 0.82 2.62 1.29
N TRP A 320 1.67 2.33 0.30
CA TRP A 320 1.72 3.08 -0.95
C TRP A 320 1.71 2.14 -2.17
N ASN A 321 0.70 2.27 -3.00
CA ASN A 321 0.56 1.52 -4.24
C ASN A 321 0.86 2.40 -5.45
N MET A 322 1.83 1.98 -6.25
CA MET A 322 2.36 2.68 -7.40
C MET A 322 2.30 1.82 -8.67
N HIS A 323 2.58 0.51 -8.55
CA HIS A 323 2.81 -0.35 -9.71
C HIS A 323 1.56 -0.45 -10.61
N GLY A 324 1.69 -0.01 -11.85
CA GLY A 324 0.62 0.04 -12.85
C GLY A 324 -0.21 1.32 -12.81
N VAL A 325 -0.74 1.72 -11.65
CA VAL A 325 -1.58 2.93 -11.50
C VAL A 325 -0.86 4.24 -11.82
N HIS A 326 0.45 4.31 -11.57
CA HIS A 326 1.28 5.49 -11.87
C HIS A 326 1.38 5.78 -13.38
N ASP A 327 1.42 4.74 -14.22
CA ASP A 327 1.78 4.87 -15.64
C ASP A 327 0.59 4.88 -16.60
N TYR A 328 -0.53 4.25 -16.22
CA TYR A 328 -1.64 3.94 -17.14
C TYR A 328 -2.99 4.46 -16.63
N PHE A 329 -3.64 5.34 -17.41
CA PHE A 329 -4.92 5.97 -17.05
C PHE A 329 -6.03 4.97 -16.75
N ASN A 330 -6.10 3.89 -17.54
CA ASN A 330 -7.15 2.88 -17.43
C ASN A 330 -6.85 1.77 -16.40
N PHE A 331 -5.62 1.70 -15.87
CA PHE A 331 -5.20 0.63 -14.94
C PHE A 331 -5.94 0.71 -13.60
N ALA A 332 -6.35 1.90 -13.18
CA ALA A 332 -7.17 2.12 -11.99
C ALA A 332 -8.43 1.23 -11.94
N LYS A 333 -8.97 0.84 -13.10
CA LYS A 333 -10.11 -0.08 -13.20
C LYS A 333 -9.81 -1.47 -12.64
N LEU A 334 -8.56 -1.92 -12.72
CA LEU A 334 -8.18 -3.27 -12.27
C LEU A 334 -8.05 -3.34 -10.75
N VAL A 335 -7.68 -2.23 -10.10
CA VAL A 335 -7.37 -2.23 -8.67
C VAL A 335 -8.59 -1.98 -7.77
N ASP A 336 -9.70 -1.45 -8.31
CA ASP A 336 -10.93 -1.18 -7.55
C ASP A 336 -11.40 -2.40 -6.74
N LYS A 337 -11.38 -3.59 -7.35
CA LYS A 337 -11.77 -4.83 -6.67
C LYS A 337 -10.83 -5.20 -5.51
N ASP A 338 -9.54 -4.97 -5.66
CA ASP A 338 -8.55 -5.29 -4.63
C ASP A 338 -8.67 -4.36 -3.42
N TYR A 339 -8.84 -3.06 -3.67
CA TYR A 339 -9.11 -2.07 -2.62
C TYR A 339 -10.44 -2.33 -1.92
N LEU A 340 -11.50 -2.67 -2.68
CA LEU A 340 -12.77 -3.08 -2.11
C LEU A 340 -12.60 -4.28 -1.17
N ASN A 341 -11.84 -5.28 -1.58
CA ASN A 341 -11.57 -6.46 -0.75
C ASN A 341 -10.81 -6.09 0.53
N ILE A 342 -9.81 -5.21 0.45
CA ILE A 342 -9.10 -4.70 1.64
C ILE A 342 -10.08 -4.00 2.58
N LEU A 343 -10.85 -3.02 2.10
CA LEU A 343 -11.79 -2.25 2.91
C LEU A 343 -12.88 -3.12 3.54
N LYS A 344 -13.46 -4.06 2.77
CA LYS A 344 -14.43 -5.04 3.29
C LYS A 344 -13.82 -5.90 4.39
N LYS A 345 -12.59 -6.41 4.21
CA LYS A 345 -11.93 -7.23 5.23
C LYS A 345 -11.60 -6.45 6.49
N LEU A 346 -11.20 -5.19 6.36
CA LEU A 346 -10.98 -4.29 7.51
C LEU A 346 -12.30 -4.05 8.28
N TYR A 347 -13.40 -3.83 7.56
CA TYR A 347 -14.74 -3.66 8.15
C TYR A 347 -15.23 -4.94 8.84
N GLU A 348 -15.27 -6.07 8.13
CA GLU A 348 -15.71 -7.39 8.63
C GLU A 348 -14.96 -7.84 9.89
N LYS A 349 -13.70 -7.39 10.04
CA LYS A 349 -12.83 -7.74 11.17
C LYS A 349 -12.83 -6.69 12.28
N GLY A 350 -13.67 -5.65 12.17
CA GLY A 350 -13.81 -4.59 13.18
C GLY A 350 -12.57 -3.71 13.32
N VAL A 351 -11.69 -3.69 12.31
CA VAL A 351 -10.48 -2.84 12.34
C VAL A 351 -10.85 -1.36 12.17
N MET A 352 -11.85 -1.07 11.33
CA MET A 352 -12.31 0.29 11.07
C MET A 352 -12.90 0.99 12.29
N GLU A 353 -13.44 0.26 13.27
CA GLU A 353 -14.04 0.82 14.50
C GLU A 353 -13.05 1.55 15.42
N ARG A 354 -11.74 1.43 15.14
CA ARG A 354 -10.68 2.12 15.90
C ARG A 354 -9.54 2.61 15.01
N THR A 355 -9.81 2.86 13.73
CA THR A 355 -8.80 3.29 12.78
C THR A 355 -9.28 4.49 11.99
N LEU A 356 -8.51 5.58 11.99
CA LEU A 356 -8.59 6.62 10.97
C LEU A 356 -7.85 6.12 9.73
N ILE A 357 -8.58 5.90 8.64
CA ILE A 357 -8.00 5.55 7.34
C ILE A 357 -8.00 6.82 6.49
N LEU A 358 -6.81 7.26 6.07
CA LEU A 358 -6.66 8.28 5.04
C LEU A 358 -6.46 7.57 3.70
N PHE A 359 -7.51 7.52 2.88
CA PHE A 359 -7.45 7.04 1.51
C PHE A 359 -7.05 8.20 0.60
N ILE A 360 -5.80 8.18 0.13
CA ILE A 360 -5.12 9.41 -0.33
C ILE A 360 -4.31 9.19 -1.61
N GLY A 361 -4.28 10.22 -2.46
CA GLY A 361 -3.30 10.38 -3.54
C GLY A 361 -2.28 11.47 -3.23
N ASP A 362 -1.12 11.41 -3.87
CA ASP A 362 -0.07 12.44 -3.77
C ASP A 362 -0.20 13.52 -4.85
N HIS A 363 -0.62 13.10 -6.05
CA HIS A 363 -1.00 13.92 -7.19
C HIS A 363 -1.97 13.14 -8.09
N GLY A 364 -2.56 13.79 -9.09
CA GLY A 364 -3.25 13.08 -10.18
C GLY A 364 -2.28 12.55 -11.24
N LEU A 365 -2.83 11.89 -12.27
CA LEU A 365 -2.04 11.28 -13.34
C LEU A 365 -1.16 12.29 -14.06
N ARG A 366 0.12 11.96 -14.19
CA ARG A 366 1.13 12.79 -14.87
C ARG A 366 1.56 12.28 -16.24
N PHE A 367 1.22 11.04 -16.57
CA PHE A 367 1.66 10.36 -17.77
C PHE A 367 0.52 10.17 -18.76
N GLU A 368 0.85 9.62 -19.93
CA GLU A 368 -0.05 9.44 -21.06
C GLU A 368 -0.60 10.74 -21.65
N LYS A 369 -1.52 10.59 -22.62
CA LYS A 369 -2.11 11.69 -23.37
C LYS A 369 -3.11 12.49 -22.54
N PHE A 370 -3.86 11.84 -21.63
CA PHE A 370 -4.85 12.51 -20.78
C PHE A 370 -4.21 13.58 -19.89
N ALA A 371 -3.08 13.28 -19.24
CA ALA A 371 -2.37 14.23 -18.37
C ALA A 371 -1.89 15.50 -19.09
N ARG A 372 -1.77 15.49 -20.43
CA ARG A 372 -1.36 16.64 -21.24
C ARG A 372 -2.52 17.59 -21.58
N THR A 373 -3.76 17.18 -21.32
CA THR A 373 -4.95 18.01 -21.53
C THR A 373 -5.12 19.04 -20.41
N ALA A 374 -5.93 20.08 -20.64
CA ALA A 374 -6.23 21.07 -19.60
C ALA A 374 -6.93 20.43 -18.38
N GLU A 375 -7.83 19.46 -18.61
CA GLU A 375 -8.49 18.71 -17.53
C GLU A 375 -7.50 17.85 -16.75
N GLY A 376 -6.61 17.13 -17.45
CA GLY A 376 -5.57 16.31 -16.83
C GLY A 376 -4.60 17.14 -15.98
N GLN A 377 -4.17 18.30 -16.47
CA GLN A 377 -3.28 19.21 -15.72
C GLN A 377 -3.94 19.75 -14.45
N ARG A 378 -5.25 20.09 -14.51
CA ARG A 378 -6.00 20.52 -13.33
C ARG A 378 -6.12 19.39 -12.31
N GLN A 379 -6.53 18.20 -12.76
CA GLN A 379 -6.66 17.01 -11.92
C GLN A 379 -5.34 16.55 -11.31
N THR A 380 -4.21 16.77 -12.01
CA THR A 380 -2.87 16.49 -11.45
C THR A 380 -2.68 17.21 -10.12
N SER A 381 -3.25 18.40 -9.96
CA SER A 381 -3.07 19.23 -8.76
C SER A 381 -4.13 19.00 -7.67
N GLN A 382 -5.13 18.15 -7.94
CA GLN A 382 -6.24 17.84 -7.03
C GLN A 382 -6.30 16.32 -6.75
N PRO A 383 -5.30 15.79 -6.03
CA PRO A 383 -5.28 14.38 -5.61
C PRO A 383 -6.51 13.99 -4.79
N LEU A 384 -6.77 12.69 -4.69
CA LEU A 384 -7.80 12.15 -3.80
C LEU A 384 -7.41 12.37 -2.33
N LEU A 385 -8.38 12.72 -1.49
CA LEU A 385 -8.29 12.51 -0.05
C LEU A 385 -9.68 12.24 0.52
N ILE A 386 -9.83 11.06 1.09
CA ILE A 386 -11.00 10.65 1.85
C ILE A 386 -10.52 10.16 3.21
N ALA A 387 -11.06 10.74 4.27
CA ALA A 387 -10.87 10.22 5.61
C ALA A 387 -12.06 9.33 5.99
N ILE A 388 -11.81 8.06 6.29
CA ILE A 388 -12.78 7.11 6.82
C ILE A 388 -12.45 6.91 8.29
N TYR A 389 -13.45 7.00 9.17
CA TYR A 389 -13.18 7.04 10.59
C TYR A 389 -14.32 6.46 11.43
N PRO A 390 -14.07 6.09 12.70
CA PRO A 390 -15.12 5.54 13.55
C PRO A 390 -16.20 6.56 13.89
N GLU A 391 -17.47 6.11 13.93
CA GLU A 391 -18.61 6.99 14.23
C GLU A 391 -18.52 7.62 15.63
N TRP A 392 -17.84 6.96 16.58
CA TRP A 392 -17.68 7.48 17.94
C TRP A 392 -16.86 8.77 18.01
N LEU A 393 -16.01 9.08 17.03
CA LEU A 393 -15.26 10.34 17.01
C LEU A 393 -16.19 11.56 16.96
N LYS A 394 -17.28 11.48 16.19
CA LYS A 394 -18.29 12.56 16.10
C LYS A 394 -18.96 12.82 17.45
N ARG A 395 -19.16 11.76 18.26
CA ARG A 395 -19.77 11.87 19.59
C ARG A 395 -18.78 12.31 20.67
N LYS A 396 -17.53 11.85 20.59
CA LYS A 396 -16.50 12.12 21.61
C LYS A 396 -15.79 13.46 21.42
N PHE A 397 -15.66 13.92 20.16
CA PHE A 397 -14.96 15.16 19.80
C PHE A 397 -15.76 16.00 18.77
N PRO A 398 -16.99 16.44 19.09
CA PRO A 398 -17.84 17.20 18.20
C PRO A 398 -17.19 18.48 17.63
N GLN A 399 -16.41 19.24 18.42
CA GLN A 399 -15.78 20.46 17.90
C GLN A 399 -14.67 20.13 16.90
N ALA A 400 -13.81 19.16 17.22
CA ALA A 400 -12.75 18.72 16.32
C ALA A 400 -13.33 18.17 15.02
N MET A 401 -14.39 17.36 15.11
CA MET A 401 -15.07 16.84 13.92
C MET A 401 -15.80 17.94 13.14
N SER A 402 -16.40 18.94 13.79
CA SER A 402 -16.96 20.10 13.09
C SER A 402 -15.89 20.84 12.27
N ASN A 403 -14.74 21.12 12.88
CA ASN A 403 -13.60 21.74 12.20
C ASN A 403 -13.10 20.87 11.03
N PHE A 404 -13.00 19.56 11.25
CA PHE A 404 -12.60 18.58 10.23
C PHE A 404 -13.51 18.63 9.00
N HIS A 405 -14.83 18.65 9.21
CA HIS A 405 -15.81 18.76 8.12
C HIS A 405 -15.77 20.13 7.42
N GLN A 406 -15.58 21.22 8.17
CA GLN A 406 -15.46 22.57 7.58
C GLN A 406 -14.18 22.68 6.72
N ASN A 407 -13.07 22.10 7.18
CA ASN A 407 -11.80 22.08 6.44
C ASN A 407 -11.87 21.26 5.15
N SER A 408 -12.83 20.34 5.01
CA SER A 408 -13.06 19.59 3.75
C SER A 408 -13.34 20.50 2.54
N LYS A 409 -13.77 21.73 2.78
CA LYS A 409 -14.05 22.78 1.78
C LYS A 409 -13.07 23.95 1.86
N SER A 410 -11.88 23.73 2.44
CA SER A 410 -10.77 24.69 2.49
C SER A 410 -9.56 24.15 1.72
N LEU A 411 -8.68 25.05 1.26
CA LEU A 411 -7.41 24.64 0.66
C LEU A 411 -6.57 23.92 1.73
N MET A 412 -6.12 22.71 1.43
CA MET A 412 -5.37 21.87 2.34
C MET A 412 -4.25 21.13 1.62
N THR A 413 -3.18 20.82 2.34
CA THR A 413 -2.01 20.09 1.85
C THR A 413 -1.60 19.00 2.83
N THR A 414 -0.55 18.25 2.51
CA THR A 414 0.00 17.26 3.43
C THR A 414 0.65 17.84 4.68
N PHE A 415 0.98 19.14 4.73
CA PHE A 415 1.41 19.80 5.97
C PHE A 415 0.29 19.81 7.02
N ASP A 416 -0.93 20.13 6.59
CA ASP A 416 -2.09 20.18 7.49
C ASP A 416 -2.45 18.78 8.01
N LEU A 417 -2.30 17.77 7.15
CA LEU A 417 -2.46 16.37 7.54
C LEU A 417 -1.38 15.93 8.54
N HIS A 418 -0.14 16.38 8.40
CA HIS A 418 0.93 16.06 9.36
C HIS A 418 0.56 16.51 10.78
N GLU A 419 0.11 17.77 10.93
CA GLU A 419 -0.34 18.29 12.23
C GLU A 419 -1.60 17.58 12.72
N THR A 420 -2.57 17.29 11.83
CA THR A 420 -3.77 16.51 12.18
C THR A 420 -3.40 15.13 12.74
N LEU A 421 -2.41 14.45 12.17
CA LEU A 421 -1.99 13.12 12.63
C LEU A 421 -1.27 13.18 13.99
N LYS A 422 -0.58 14.28 14.30
CA LYS A 422 -0.01 14.52 15.64
C LYS A 422 -1.09 14.71 16.70
N ASP A 423 -2.19 15.37 16.35
CA ASP A 423 -3.37 15.47 17.23
C ASP A 423 -4.06 14.11 17.42
N VAL A 424 -4.21 13.32 16.34
CA VAL A 424 -4.78 11.97 16.40
C VAL A 424 -3.96 11.01 17.27
N MET A 425 -2.65 11.17 17.31
CA MET A 425 -1.77 10.40 18.21
C MET A 425 -2.05 10.69 19.69
N HIS A 426 -2.65 11.85 20.00
CA HIS A 426 -2.90 12.35 21.36
C HIS A 426 -4.34 12.88 21.52
N LEU A 427 -5.34 12.05 21.18
CA LEU A 427 -6.75 12.41 21.28
C LEU A 427 -7.19 12.87 22.68
N ASP A 428 -6.49 12.43 23.73
CA ASP A 428 -6.70 12.86 25.12
C ASP A 428 -6.46 14.36 25.35
N ARG A 429 -5.73 15.02 24.44
CA ARG A 429 -5.46 16.47 24.48
C ARG A 429 -6.49 17.29 23.71
N LEU A 430 -7.38 16.65 22.94
CA LEU A 430 -8.45 17.36 22.27
C LEU A 430 -9.52 17.74 23.30
N THR A 431 -9.69 19.04 23.50
CA THR A 431 -10.75 19.59 24.32
C THR A 431 -11.80 20.24 23.42
N ASP A 432 -13.06 19.87 23.58
CA ASP A 432 -14.14 20.72 23.06
C ASP A 432 -14.13 22.02 23.87
N ALA A 433 -14.17 23.16 23.19
CA ALA A 433 -14.40 24.43 23.88
C ALA A 433 -15.81 24.35 24.50
N SER A 434 -15.86 24.40 25.83
CA SER A 434 -17.10 24.39 26.63
C SER A 434 -17.94 25.63 26.44
#